data_AF-A0A6G4MZ42-F1
#
_entry.id   AF-A0A6G4MZ42-F1
#
_cell.length_a   1.000
_cell.length_b   1.000
_cell.length_c   1.000
_cell.angle_alpha   90.00
_cell.angle_beta   90.00
_cell.angle_gamma   90.00
#
_symmetry.space_group_name_H-M   'P 1'
#
loop_
_entity.id
_entity.type
_entity.pdbx_description
1 polymer ?
#
loop_
_entity_poly.entity_id
_entity_poly.type
_entity_poly.pdbx_seq_one_letter_code
_entity_poly.pdbx_strand_id
1 'polypeptide(L)'
;MKNEVSIREVVATKIIIAILIAVYYWMWSRSDYQPEYQRFSSYWGFLLFSILIVHYFRVKKYKKEYFDEFAEKNLHRCDAICLKVFCVLMVIIAYLGGILGHVNAISTALMGWLIIGTVIAITILRTIMFIIMDSKGM
;
A
#
# COMPACT_ATOMS: atom_id res chain seq x y z
N MET A 1 12.68 16.18 -24.86
CA MET A 1 12.02 14.88 -24.67
C MET A 1 10.90 15.06 -23.66
N LYS A 2 9.64 14.80 -24.04
CA LYS A 2 8.53 14.77 -23.10
C LYS A 2 8.70 13.48 -22.30
N ASN A 3 9.01 13.55 -21.00
CA ASN A 3 9.07 12.35 -20.17
C ASN A 3 7.63 11.83 -20.00
N GLU A 4 7.28 10.84 -20.82
CA GLU A 4 6.00 10.16 -20.77
C GLU A 4 5.91 9.36 -19.47
N VAL A 5 4.78 9.48 -18.77
CA VAL A 5 4.57 8.76 -17.51
C VAL A 5 4.11 7.35 -17.86
N SER A 6 4.92 6.32 -17.56
CA SER A 6 4.53 4.92 -17.78
C SER A 6 3.61 4.41 -16.67
N ILE A 7 2.64 3.55 -17.01
CA ILE A 7 1.79 2.87 -16.03
C ILE A 7 2.61 2.05 -15.01
N ARG A 8 3.75 1.48 -15.44
CA ARG A 8 4.66 0.74 -14.55
C ARG A 8 5.22 1.65 -13.46
N GLU A 9 5.57 2.88 -13.79
CA GLU A 9 6.03 3.86 -12.80
C GLU A 9 4.92 4.22 -11.81
N VAL A 10 3.69 4.41 -12.29
CA VAL A 10 2.53 4.71 -11.45
C VAL A 10 2.28 3.55 -10.47
N VAL A 11 2.32 2.30 -10.94
CA VAL A 11 2.14 1.12 -10.09
C VAL A 11 3.29 0.96 -9.10
N ALA A 12 4.54 1.12 -9.53
CA ALA A 12 5.72 1.03 -8.67
C ALA A 12 5.72 2.10 -7.56
N THR A 13 5.25 3.32 -7.86
CA THR A 13 5.13 4.40 -6.87
C THR A 13 4.23 3.99 -5.69
N LYS A 14 3.25 3.12 -5.91
CA LYS A 14 2.36 2.64 -4.83
C LYS A 14 3.11 1.76 -3.82
N ILE A 15 4.19 1.07 -4.19
CA ILE A 15 5.05 0.33 -3.26
C ILE A 15 5.75 1.31 -2.32
N ILE A 16 6.32 2.39 -2.88
CA ILE A 16 6.99 3.43 -2.10
C ILE A 16 6.01 4.05 -1.10
N ILE A 17 4.78 4.35 -1.55
CA ILE A 17 3.71 4.85 -0.67
C ILE A 17 3.38 3.86 0.45
N ALA A 18 3.26 2.56 0.16
CA ALA A 18 2.97 1.54 1.17
C ALA A 18 4.09 1.44 2.23
N ILE A 19 5.36 1.52 1.81
CA ILE A 19 6.50 1.53 2.72
C ILE A 19 6.47 2.79 3.61
N LEU A 20 6.20 3.96 3.02
CA LEU A 20 6.09 5.22 3.78
C LEU A 20 4.95 5.16 4.82
N ILE A 21 3.80 4.58 4.46
CA ILE A 21 2.69 4.34 5.40
C ILE A 21 3.14 3.42 6.53
N ALA A 22 3.91 2.37 6.23
CA ALA A 22 4.40 1.44 7.25
C ALA A 22 5.36 2.11 8.24
N VAL A 23 6.27 2.95 7.74
CA VAL A 23 7.17 3.73 8.61
C VAL A 23 6.40 4.77 9.42
N TYR A 24 5.40 5.41 8.81
CA TYR A 24 4.53 6.34 9.54
C TYR A 24 3.76 5.62 10.66
N TYR A 25 3.20 4.44 10.38
CA TYR A 25 2.57 3.59 11.38
C TYR A 25 3.54 3.20 12.50
N TRP A 26 4.78 2.80 12.16
CA TRP A 26 5.82 2.47 13.14
C TRP A 26 6.05 3.59 14.16
N MET A 27 6.12 4.83 13.69
CA MET A 27 6.34 6.00 14.55
C MET A 27 5.21 6.21 15.56
N TRP A 28 3.99 5.81 15.23
CA TRP A 28 2.82 5.92 16.11
C TRP A 28 2.59 4.67 16.99
N SER A 29 2.93 3.48 16.50
CA SER A 29 2.61 2.21 17.15
C SER A 29 3.72 1.67 18.07
N ARG A 30 4.87 2.32 18.13
CA ARG A 30 5.97 1.93 19.02
C ARG A 30 5.59 2.07 20.50
N SER A 31 6.10 1.17 21.33
CA SER A 31 5.81 1.14 22.78
C SER A 31 6.62 2.14 23.60
N ASP A 32 7.70 2.69 23.04
CA ASP A 32 8.68 3.56 23.69
C ASP A 32 8.56 5.01 23.19
N TYR A 33 7.34 5.55 23.17
CA TYR A 33 7.08 6.90 22.66
C TYR A 33 7.83 7.99 23.44
N GLN A 34 8.54 8.85 22.71
CA GLN A 34 9.20 10.05 23.22
C GLN A 34 8.60 11.30 22.56
N PRO A 35 8.52 12.45 23.26
CA PRO A 35 7.97 13.70 22.71
C PRO A 35 8.65 14.18 21.42
N GLU A 36 9.96 13.92 21.30
CA GLU A 36 10.76 14.27 20.11
C GLU A 36 10.22 13.59 18.84
N TYR A 37 9.64 12.39 18.96
CA TYR A 37 9.05 11.67 17.85
C TYR A 37 7.80 12.34 17.29
N GLN A 38 7.11 13.18 18.07
CA GLN A 38 5.96 13.92 17.57
C GLN A 38 6.36 14.87 16.43
N ARG A 39 7.51 15.52 16.57
CA ARG A 39 8.06 16.41 15.55
C ARG A 39 8.46 15.61 14.29
N PHE A 40 9.16 14.49 14.46
CA PHE A 40 9.52 13.61 13.35
C PHE A 40 8.30 13.03 12.63
N SER A 41 7.32 12.52 13.37
CA SER A 41 6.07 11.98 12.84
C SER A 41 5.29 13.03 12.06
N SER A 42 5.24 14.28 12.55
CA SER A 42 4.60 15.39 11.82
C SER A 42 5.27 15.68 10.47
N TYR A 43 6.61 15.77 10.43
CA TYR A 43 7.34 15.94 9.16
C TYR A 43 7.12 14.76 8.22
N TRP A 44 7.04 13.54 8.75
CA TRP A 44 6.80 12.34 7.97
C TRP A 44 5.38 12.27 7.42
N GLY A 45 4.39 12.67 8.20
CA GLY A 45 3.01 12.83 7.76
C GLY A 45 2.89 13.87 6.64
N PHE A 46 3.58 15.01 6.77
CA PHE A 46 3.61 16.03 5.72
C PHE A 46 4.27 15.52 4.42
N LEU A 47 5.37 14.77 4.53
CA LEU A 47 6.03 14.17 3.38
C LEU A 47 5.14 13.12 2.70
N LEU A 48 4.52 12.23 3.46
CA LEU A 48 3.58 11.24 2.93
C LEU A 48 2.42 11.93 2.20
N PHE A 49 1.84 12.97 2.80
CA PHE A 49 0.79 13.78 2.18
C PHE A 49 1.25 14.42 0.86
N SER A 50 2.45 15.01 0.85
CA SER A 50 3.03 15.62 -0.35
C SER A 50 3.24 14.60 -1.47
N ILE A 51 3.74 13.40 -1.14
CA ILE A 51 3.93 12.31 -2.10
C ILE A 51 2.59 11.80 -2.64
N LEU A 52 1.55 11.71 -1.81
CA LEU A 52 0.20 11.33 -2.26
C LEU A 52 -0.37 12.36 -3.25
N ILE A 53 -0.16 13.65 -3.02
CA ILE A 53 -0.54 14.71 -3.96
C ILE A 53 0.19 14.55 -5.29
N VAL A 54 1.52 14.36 -5.25
CA VAL A 54 2.33 14.15 -6.46
C VAL A 54 1.87 12.90 -7.21
N HIS A 55 1.58 11.81 -6.49
CA HIS A 55 1.06 10.57 -7.06
C HIS A 55 -0.30 10.79 -7.73
N TYR A 56 -1.21 11.54 -7.11
CA TYR A 56 -2.50 11.91 -7.70
C TYR A 56 -2.33 12.66 -9.02
N PHE A 57 -1.46 13.68 -9.06
CA PHE A 57 -1.19 14.42 -10.29
C PHE A 57 -0.52 13.54 -11.36
N ARG A 58 0.38 12.62 -10.98
CA ARG A 58 0.99 11.63 -11.88
C ARG A 58 -0.06 10.71 -12.51
N VAL A 59 -0.98 10.17 -11.72
CA VAL A 59 -2.08 9.32 -12.20
C VAL A 59 -2.98 10.11 -13.16
N LYS A 60 -3.34 11.34 -12.80
CA LYS A 60 -4.16 12.21 -13.66
C LYS A 60 -3.46 12.54 -14.98
N LYS A 61 -2.14 12.79 -14.94
CA LYS A 61 -1.33 13.03 -16.14
C LYS A 61 -1.26 11.79 -17.03
N TYR A 62 -1.01 10.62 -16.44
CA TYR A 62 -1.04 9.33 -17.16
C TYR A 62 -2.36 9.14 -17.93
N LYS A 63 -3.50 9.25 -17.23
CA LYS A 63 -4.83 9.10 -17.86
C LYS A 63 -5.13 10.13 -18.96
N LYS A 64 -4.49 11.30 -18.94
CA LYS A 64 -4.68 12.37 -19.93
C LYS A 64 -3.77 12.22 -21.16
N GLU A 65 -2.54 11.75 -20.97
CA GLU A 65 -1.52 11.74 -22.03
C GLU A 65 -1.34 10.38 -22.70
N TYR A 66 -1.53 9.28 -21.98
CA TYR A 66 -1.25 7.93 -22.46
C TYR A 66 -2.20 6.93 -21.79
N PHE A 67 -3.43 6.87 -22.29
CA PHE A 67 -4.43 5.92 -21.83
C PHE A 67 -4.25 4.59 -22.56
N ASP A 68 -3.59 3.64 -21.90
CA ASP A 68 -3.50 2.26 -22.39
C ASP A 68 -4.65 1.45 -21.78
N GLU A 69 -5.70 1.25 -22.56
CA GLU A 69 -6.91 0.54 -22.11
C GLU A 69 -6.62 -0.91 -21.73
N PHE A 70 -5.66 -1.58 -22.39
CA PHE A 70 -5.29 -2.96 -22.09
C PHE A 70 -4.56 -3.04 -20.75
N ALA A 71 -3.59 -2.16 -20.52
CA ALA A 71 -2.87 -2.10 -19.26
C ALA A 71 -3.78 -1.71 -18.08
N GLU A 72 -4.74 -0.80 -18.27
CA GLU A 72 -5.72 -0.44 -17.22
C GLU A 72 -6.67 -1.61 -16.90
N LYS A 73 -7.16 -2.34 -17.91
CA LYS A 73 -7.95 -3.57 -17.69
C LYS A 73 -7.16 -4.63 -16.91
N ASN A 74 -5.88 -4.82 -17.24
CA ASN A 74 -5.02 -5.73 -16.51
C ASN A 74 -4.78 -5.30 -15.07
N LEU A 75 -4.57 -4.00 -14.84
CA LEU A 75 -4.45 -3.46 -13.50
C LEU A 75 -5.74 -3.67 -12.69
N HIS A 76 -6.91 -3.46 -13.28
CA HIS A 76 -8.20 -3.72 -12.63
C HIS A 76 -8.41 -5.20 -12.28
N ARG A 77 -8.01 -6.13 -13.17
CA ARG A 77 -8.01 -7.57 -12.88
C ARG A 77 -7.10 -7.88 -11.69
N CYS A 78 -5.88 -7.32 -11.67
CA CYS A 78 -4.94 -7.47 -10.56
C CYS A 78 -5.52 -6.92 -9.25
N ASP A 79 -6.08 -5.70 -9.27
CA ASP A 79 -6.69 -5.06 -8.10
C ASP A 79 -7.88 -5.89 -7.58
N ALA A 80 -8.73 -6.43 -8.45
CA ALA A 80 -9.85 -7.29 -8.06
C ALA A 80 -9.39 -8.60 -7.39
N ILE A 81 -8.35 -9.25 -7.93
CA ILE A 81 -7.77 -10.45 -7.32
C ILE A 81 -7.13 -10.11 -5.97
N CYS A 82 -6.32 -9.05 -5.91
CA CYS A 82 -5.68 -8.57 -4.69
C CYS A 82 -6.70 -8.25 -3.60
N LEU A 83 -7.81 -7.58 -3.96
CA LEU A 83 -8.85 -7.21 -3.01
C LEU A 83 -9.54 -8.45 -2.42
N LYS A 84 -9.83 -9.47 -3.24
CA LYS A 84 -10.40 -10.74 -2.74
C LYS A 84 -9.47 -11.42 -1.75
N VAL A 85 -8.18 -11.52 -2.09
CA VAL A 85 -7.16 -12.10 -1.19
C VAL A 85 -7.05 -11.28 0.09
N PHE A 86 -6.99 -9.95 -0.02
CA PHE A 86 -6.93 -9.03 1.11
C PHE A 86 -8.14 -9.20 2.04
N CYS A 87 -9.36 -9.25 1.50
CA CYS A 87 -10.58 -9.46 2.28
C CYS A 87 -10.52 -10.78 3.08
N VAL A 88 -10.10 -11.88 2.45
CA VAL A 88 -9.96 -13.17 3.14
C VAL A 88 -8.91 -13.09 4.26
N LEU A 89 -7.75 -12.47 4.00
CA LEU A 89 -6.71 -12.28 5.02
C LEU A 89 -7.19 -11.43 6.20
N MET A 90 -7.93 -10.35 5.93
CA MET A 90 -8.46 -9.48 6.97
C MET A 90 -9.50 -10.19 7.85
N VAL A 91 -10.35 -11.05 7.28
CA VAL A 91 -11.30 -11.86 8.06
C VAL A 91 -10.55 -12.84 8.98
N ILE A 92 -9.50 -13.49 8.47
CA ILE A 92 -8.66 -14.40 9.27
C ILE A 92 -7.98 -13.63 10.42
N ILE A 93 -7.37 -12.48 10.13
CA ILE A 93 -6.72 -11.64 11.14
C ILE A 93 -7.72 -11.18 12.19
N ALA A 94 -8.94 -10.79 11.80
CA ALA A 94 -9.99 -10.37 12.73
C ALA A 94 -10.43 -11.52 13.66
N TYR A 95 -10.67 -12.72 13.11
CA TYR A 95 -11.05 -13.89 13.90
C TYR A 95 -9.93 -14.32 14.86
N LEU A 96 -8.68 -14.37 14.38
CA LEU A 96 -7.51 -14.66 15.22
C LEU A 96 -7.36 -13.64 16.33
N GLY A 97 -7.57 -12.35 16.04
CA GLY A 97 -7.57 -11.29 17.04
C GLY A 97 -8.61 -11.48 18.13
N GLY A 98 -9.83 -11.85 17.77
CA GLY A 98 -10.90 -12.14 18.72
C GLY A 98 -10.56 -13.32 19.63
N ILE A 99 -10.19 -14.47 19.04
CA ILE A 99 -9.89 -15.70 19.79
C ILE A 99 -8.66 -15.52 20.69
N LEU A 100 -7.56 -15.01 20.13
CA LEU A 100 -6.29 -14.88 20.84
C LEU A 100 -6.26 -13.69 21.80
N GLY A 101 -7.15 -12.71 21.58
CA GLY A 101 -7.39 -11.61 22.52
C GLY A 101 -7.98 -12.09 23.85
N HIS A 102 -8.86 -13.11 23.84
CA HIS A 102 -9.43 -13.65 25.07
C HIS A 102 -8.40 -14.29 26.02
N VAL A 103 -7.31 -14.82 25.47
CA VAL A 103 -6.23 -15.46 26.23
C VAL A 103 -5.02 -14.55 26.42
N ASN A 104 -5.14 -13.25 26.10
CA ASN A 104 -4.03 -12.28 26.12
C ASN A 104 -2.78 -12.72 25.34
N ALA A 105 -2.94 -13.61 24.35
CA ALA A 105 -1.83 -14.15 23.57
C ALA A 105 -1.38 -13.19 22.45
N ILE A 106 -2.21 -12.20 22.10
CA ILE A 106 -1.91 -11.18 21.09
C ILE A 106 -2.14 -9.79 21.67
N SER A 107 -1.17 -8.88 21.45
CA SER A 107 -1.33 -7.45 21.75
C SER A 107 -2.05 -6.71 20.62
N THR A 108 -2.72 -5.61 20.96
CA THR A 108 -3.34 -4.70 19.98
C THR A 108 -2.32 -4.12 19.00
N ALA A 109 -1.08 -3.88 19.46
CA ALA A 109 0.02 -3.46 18.60
C ALA A 109 0.36 -4.54 17.56
N LEU A 110 0.45 -5.81 17.95
CA LEU A 110 0.73 -6.91 17.03
C LEU A 110 -0.36 -7.03 15.96
N MET A 111 -1.64 -6.83 16.32
CA MET A 111 -2.72 -6.83 15.33
C MET A 111 -2.55 -5.75 14.27
N GLY A 112 -2.22 -4.52 14.68
CA GLY A 112 -2.01 -3.45 13.71
C GLY A 112 -0.78 -3.69 12.82
N TRP A 113 0.28 -4.31 13.36
CA TRP A 113 1.42 -4.79 12.56
C TRP A 113 1.04 -5.83 11.52
N LEU A 114 0.17 -6.79 11.86
CA LEU A 114 -0.34 -7.79 10.91
C LEU A 114 -1.13 -7.13 9.76
N ILE A 115 -1.93 -6.11 10.06
CA ILE A 115 -2.69 -5.36 9.05
C ILE A 115 -1.73 -4.62 8.11
N ILE A 116 -0.76 -3.87 8.65
CA ILE A 116 0.23 -3.15 7.83
C ILE A 116 1.08 -4.10 6.99
N GLY A 117 1.53 -5.22 7.57
CA GLY A 117 2.25 -6.27 6.85
C GLY A 117 1.44 -6.82 5.67
N THR A 118 0.14 -7.04 5.88
CA THR A 118 -0.77 -7.50 4.82
C THR A 118 -0.93 -6.47 3.70
N VAL A 119 -1.04 -5.17 4.04
CA VAL A 119 -1.12 -4.09 3.05
C VAL A 119 0.13 -4.02 2.18
N ILE A 120 1.32 -4.11 2.78
CA ILE A 120 2.60 -4.13 2.05
C ILE A 120 2.67 -5.37 1.14
N ALA A 121 2.37 -6.54 1.69
CA ALA A 121 2.42 -7.81 0.95
C ALA A 121 1.51 -7.77 -0.27
N ILE A 122 0.25 -7.33 -0.12
CA ILE A 122 -0.71 -7.20 -1.23
C ILE A 122 -0.26 -6.15 -2.24
N THR A 123 0.33 -5.05 -1.79
CA THR A 123 0.84 -4.00 -2.70
C THR A 123 1.98 -4.53 -3.57
N ILE A 124 2.89 -5.33 -3.01
CA ILE A 124 3.97 -5.99 -3.75
C ILE A 124 3.39 -7.05 -4.69
N LEU A 125 2.48 -7.90 -4.21
CA LEU A 125 1.82 -8.95 -5.00
C LEU A 125 1.12 -8.35 -6.22
N ARG A 126 0.39 -7.25 -6.04
CA ARG A 126 -0.25 -6.53 -7.15
C ARG A 126 0.76 -6.11 -8.21
N THR A 127 1.87 -5.51 -7.79
CA THR A 127 2.89 -5.03 -8.74
C THR A 127 3.52 -6.19 -9.49
N ILE A 128 3.82 -7.31 -8.82
CA ILE A 128 4.34 -8.51 -9.47
C ILE A 128 3.34 -9.07 -10.48
N MET A 129 2.07 -9.24 -10.09
CA MET A 129 1.02 -9.73 -11.00
C MET A 129 0.84 -8.81 -12.20
N PHE A 130 0.86 -7.49 -11.99
CA PHE A 130 0.77 -6.51 -13.06
C PHE A 130 1.93 -6.65 -14.06
N ILE A 131 3.18 -6.73 -13.58
CA ILE A 131 4.35 -6.89 -14.44
C ILE A 131 4.27 -8.20 -15.24
N ILE A 132 3.83 -9.30 -14.61
CA ILE A 132 3.69 -10.59 -15.29
C ILE A 132 2.61 -10.51 -16.38
N MET A 133 1.44 -9.93 -16.10
CA MET A 133 0.36 -9.80 -17.08
C MET A 133 0.75 -8.89 -18.24
N ASP A 134 1.40 -7.78 -17.94
CA ASP A 134 1.92 -6.82 -18.93
C ASP A 134 3.01 -7.45 -19.82
N SER A 135 3.89 -8.29 -19.25
CA SER A 135 4.91 -9.01 -20.01
C SER A 135 4.36 -10.08 -20.95
N LYS A 136 3.17 -10.61 -20.67
CA LYS A 136 2.51 -11.66 -21.46
C LYS A 136 1.56 -11.10 -22.53
N GLY A 137 1.35 -9.78 -22.59
CA GLY A 137 0.46 -9.14 -23.55
C GLY A 137 -1.01 -9.56 -23.42
N MET A 138 -1.45 -9.95 -22.21
CA MET A 138 -2.85 -10.32 -21.92
C MET A 138 -3.77 -9.12 -21.66
#